data_AF-A0AAD8JIQ7-F1
#
_entry.id   AF-A0AAD8JIQ7-F1
#
_cell.length_a   1.000
_cell.length_b   1.000
_cell.length_c   1.000
_cell.angle_alpha   90.00
_cell.angle_beta   90.00
_cell.angle_gamma   90.00
#
_symmetry.space_group_name_H-M   'P 1'
#
loop_
_entity.id
_entity.type
_entity.pdbx_description
1 polymer ?
#
loop_
_entity_poly.entity_id
_entity_poly.type
_entity_poly.pdbx_seq_one_letter_code
_entity_poly.pdbx_strand_id
1 'polypeptide(L)'
;MEEEAPETPQQSPGGRSSSQSSGSSLESEENQSATQSATQSSQSTTQFANESETSSFEMSSSSSEEPRKYKSLADIYDATEEFLWLVITHPQVKAKIQQELETYIPQNEAKKRRVFSSEELSEATYLHAAISESLRLYPPVPFQHKEAIKQDILPSGHHVHPKLRVMFSLYATGRMVNVWGKDCIEFKPERWISTDGSIKQVPPHKFTTFSAGPRACLGKRVAFTQMKEVAAVLIYNYNFQLVEGHVATPNLSMILYMQHGLKVRVTNRCS
;
A
#
# COMPACT_ATOMS: atom_id res chain seq x y z
N MET A 1 15.75 -59.80 13.58
CA MET A 1 17.13 -60.20 13.31
C MET A 1 17.76 -59.07 12.53
N GLU A 2 18.69 -58.26 13.03
CA GLU A 2 19.45 -58.07 14.29
C GLU A 2 19.76 -56.55 14.29
N GLU A 3 19.59 -55.79 15.39
CA GLU A 3 20.62 -55.48 16.42
C GLU A 3 21.98 -55.07 15.82
N GLU A 4 22.62 -53.94 16.17
CA GLU A 4 22.97 -53.47 17.52
C GLU A 4 23.45 -51.98 17.49
N ALA A 5 23.39 -51.31 18.63
CA ALA A 5 24.14 -50.08 19.01
C ALA A 5 25.03 -50.45 20.22
N PRO A 6 25.62 -49.54 21.03
CA PRO A 6 26.20 -48.19 20.85
C PRO A 6 27.63 -48.10 21.48
N GLU A 7 28.29 -46.92 21.51
CA GLU A 7 29.20 -46.55 22.63
C GLU A 7 29.55 -45.04 22.66
N THR A 8 29.75 -44.51 23.87
CA THR A 8 30.19 -43.15 24.30
C THR A 8 31.20 -43.36 25.47
N PRO A 9 31.68 -42.35 26.23
CA PRO A 9 32.48 -41.12 25.97
C PRO A 9 33.72 -41.00 26.91
N GLN A 10 34.68 -40.06 26.68
CA GLN A 10 35.63 -39.54 27.71
C GLN A 10 36.07 -38.09 27.36
N GLN A 11 35.76 -37.03 28.13
CA GLN A 11 36.38 -36.43 29.34
C GLN A 11 37.72 -35.64 29.15
N SER A 12 37.62 -34.29 29.22
CA SER A 12 38.35 -33.21 29.98
C SER A 12 39.90 -33.27 30.21
N PRO A 13 40.60 -32.32 30.90
CA PRO A 13 40.28 -30.97 31.45
C PRO A 13 41.39 -29.85 31.31
N GLY A 14 41.12 -28.64 31.85
CA GLY A 14 42.11 -27.70 32.43
C GLY A 14 42.49 -26.47 31.57
N GLY A 15 42.69 -25.24 32.04
CA GLY A 15 42.71 -24.61 33.36
C GLY A 15 43.32 -23.18 33.24
N ARG A 16 42.75 -22.21 33.99
CA ARG A 16 43.28 -20.95 34.63
C ARG A 16 44.69 -20.43 34.23
N SER A 17 45.04 -19.14 34.15
CA SER A 17 44.65 -17.93 34.90
C SER A 17 45.34 -16.63 34.38
N SER A 18 44.65 -15.48 34.53
CA SER A 18 45.09 -14.11 34.92
C SER A 18 46.42 -13.47 34.47
N SER A 19 46.34 -12.22 33.99
CA SER A 19 47.07 -11.06 34.58
C SER A 19 46.64 -9.71 33.97
N GLN A 20 46.66 -8.68 34.79
CA GLN A 20 46.33 -7.28 34.52
C GLN A 20 47.53 -6.51 33.93
N SER A 21 47.27 -5.43 33.17
CA SER A 21 47.57 -4.03 33.54
C SER A 21 47.97 -3.12 32.36
N SER A 22 47.57 -1.84 32.52
CA SER A 22 48.26 -0.62 32.06
C SER A 22 47.95 -0.07 30.65
N GLY A 23 47.36 1.13 30.62
CA GLY A 23 47.29 1.99 29.42
C GLY A 23 46.25 3.11 29.56
N SER A 24 46.58 4.15 30.32
CA SER A 24 45.77 5.37 30.48
C SER A 24 46.02 6.40 29.38
N SER A 25 45.02 7.28 29.22
CA SER A 25 45.03 8.61 28.60
C SER A 25 44.53 8.63 27.15
N LEU A 26 43.23 8.96 26.98
CA LEU A 26 42.64 9.69 25.84
C LEU A 26 41.10 9.86 25.90
N GLU A 27 40.39 9.38 26.94
CA GLU A 27 38.90 9.37 26.96
C GLU A 27 38.21 10.53 27.71
N SER A 28 38.91 11.60 28.10
CA SER A 28 38.32 12.64 28.97
C SER A 28 37.69 13.85 28.26
N GLU A 29 37.70 13.95 26.93
CA GLU A 29 37.16 15.13 26.21
C GLU A 29 35.91 14.84 25.34
N GLU A 30 35.62 13.59 24.96
CA GLU A 30 34.39 13.26 24.21
C GLU A 30 33.12 13.17 25.09
N ASN A 31 33.29 12.97 26.41
CA ASN A 31 32.18 12.67 27.30
C ASN A 31 31.49 13.90 27.93
N GLN A 32 31.88 15.13 27.54
CA GLN A 32 31.19 16.37 27.93
C GLN A 32 30.32 16.96 26.81
N SER A 33 30.59 16.60 25.55
CA SER A 33 29.79 17.02 24.38
C SER A 33 28.50 16.19 24.24
N ALA A 34 28.56 14.90 24.59
CA ALA A 34 27.41 13.99 24.53
C ALA A 34 26.32 14.32 25.57
N THR A 35 26.69 14.83 26.73
CA THR A 35 25.78 15.07 27.87
C THR A 35 24.99 16.38 27.75
N GLN A 36 25.51 17.38 27.02
CA GLN A 36 24.77 18.62 26.72
C GLN A 36 23.73 18.43 25.61
N SER A 37 24.01 17.56 24.63
CA SER A 37 23.07 17.24 23.53
C SER A 37 21.86 16.44 24.00
N ALA A 38 22.03 15.59 25.03
CA ALA A 38 20.93 14.80 25.61
C ALA A 38 19.93 15.63 26.44
N THR A 39 20.36 16.80 26.95
CA THR A 39 19.55 17.65 27.84
C THR A 39 18.68 18.66 27.07
N GLN A 40 19.05 19.03 25.84
CA GLN A 40 18.20 19.85 24.95
C GLN A 40 17.13 19.01 24.22
N SER A 41 17.41 17.74 23.94
CA SER A 41 16.43 16.80 23.35
C SER A 41 15.26 16.47 24.29
N SER A 42 15.53 16.44 25.60
CA SER A 42 14.54 16.12 26.63
C SER A 42 13.59 17.29 26.97
N GLN A 43 13.97 18.55 26.68
CA GLN A 43 13.10 19.72 26.85
C GLN A 43 12.22 20.03 25.63
N SER A 44 12.62 19.61 24.42
CA SER A 44 11.78 19.73 23.22
C SER A 44 10.70 18.63 23.14
N THR A 45 10.93 17.50 23.82
CA THR A 45 10.03 16.33 23.82
C THR A 45 8.85 16.47 24.81
N THR A 46 8.87 17.44 25.73
CA THR A 46 7.79 17.66 26.69
C THR A 46 6.73 18.68 26.26
N GLN A 47 6.87 19.29 25.06
CA GLN A 47 5.95 20.32 24.57
C GLN A 47 4.97 19.85 23.48
N PHE A 48 5.01 18.57 23.10
CA PHE A 48 4.05 17.97 22.14
C PHE A 48 2.87 17.23 22.82
N ALA A 49 2.77 17.31 24.14
CA ALA A 49 1.70 16.69 24.91
C ALA A 49 0.71 17.76 25.40
N ASN A 50 -0.06 18.35 24.48
CA ASN A 50 -1.43 18.83 24.69
C ASN A 50 -1.89 19.65 23.48
N GLU A 51 -2.56 19.00 22.54
CA GLU A 51 -3.55 19.67 21.69
C GLU A 51 -4.45 18.60 21.07
N SER A 52 -5.66 18.48 21.61
CA SER A 52 -6.73 17.67 21.03
C SER A 52 -7.43 18.49 19.96
N GLU A 53 -6.76 18.69 18.82
CA GLU A 53 -7.36 19.38 17.69
C GLU A 53 -8.06 18.38 16.75
N THR A 54 -9.37 18.55 16.61
CA THR A 54 -10.14 17.99 15.50
C THR A 54 -9.79 18.78 14.24
N SER A 55 -8.70 18.40 13.58
CA SER A 55 -8.29 19.02 12.33
C SER A 55 -9.15 18.51 11.16
N SER A 56 -9.76 19.45 10.43
CA SER A 56 -10.36 19.15 9.13
C SER A 56 -9.23 19.20 8.10
N PHE A 57 -8.69 18.03 7.75
CA PHE A 57 -7.60 17.94 6.77
C PHE A 57 -8.19 17.85 5.37
N GLU A 58 -7.94 18.86 4.54
CA GLU A 58 -8.15 18.75 3.11
C GLU A 58 -6.98 17.98 2.52
N MET A 59 -7.21 16.75 2.04
CA MET A 59 -6.31 16.11 1.09
C MET A 59 -6.56 16.76 -0.27
N SER A 60 -6.09 18.00 -0.41
CA SER A 60 -6.17 18.77 -1.65
C SER A 60 -4.75 19.00 -2.14
N SER A 61 -4.43 18.49 -3.33
CA SER A 61 -3.31 19.03 -4.09
C SER A 61 -3.60 20.51 -4.38
N SER A 62 -2.68 21.39 -3.98
CA SER A 62 -2.82 22.83 -4.16
C SER A 62 -2.99 23.17 -5.63
N SER A 63 -4.00 23.97 -5.92
CA SER A 63 -4.20 24.61 -7.22
C SER A 63 -3.12 25.66 -7.46
N SER A 64 -1.97 25.24 -7.96
CA SER A 64 -1.00 26.12 -8.61
C SER A 64 -0.33 25.36 -9.75
N GLU A 65 -0.52 25.85 -10.97
CA GLU A 65 0.04 25.32 -12.20
C GLU A 65 1.57 25.36 -12.19
N GLU A 66 2.23 24.33 -11.65
CA GLU A 66 3.60 24.00 -12.00
C GLU A 66 3.65 22.62 -12.69
N PRO A 67 4.49 22.45 -13.74
CA PRO A 67 4.58 21.20 -14.46
C PRO A 67 5.16 20.11 -13.55
N ARG A 68 4.28 19.20 -13.09
CA ARG A 68 4.56 18.06 -12.21
C ARG A 68 5.81 17.30 -12.65
N LYS A 69 6.92 17.55 -11.94
CA LYS A 69 8.25 16.94 -12.18
C LYS A 69 8.31 15.45 -11.84
N TYR A 70 7.29 14.90 -11.16
CA TYR A 70 7.17 13.49 -10.78
C TYR A 70 5.74 12.98 -10.99
N LYS A 71 5.41 12.53 -12.22
CA LYS A 71 4.08 12.03 -12.57
C LYS A 71 3.71 10.73 -11.83
N SER A 72 4.67 9.82 -11.62
CA SER A 72 4.41 8.50 -11.01
C SER A 72 4.01 8.55 -9.53
N LEU A 73 4.45 9.56 -8.78
CA LEU A 73 4.07 9.72 -7.38
C LEU A 73 2.64 10.27 -7.28
N ALA A 74 2.28 11.25 -8.11
CA ALA A 74 0.92 11.78 -8.17
C ALA A 74 -0.11 10.68 -8.50
N ASP A 75 0.21 9.78 -9.44
CA ASP A 75 -0.68 8.67 -9.81
C ASP A 75 -0.93 7.69 -8.62
N ILE A 76 0.06 7.52 -7.73
CA ILE A 76 -0.07 6.69 -6.52
C ILE A 76 -0.92 7.43 -5.47
N TYR A 77 -0.75 8.74 -5.34
CA TYR A 77 -1.58 9.57 -4.46
C TYR A 77 -3.04 9.50 -4.90
N ASP A 78 -3.34 9.73 -6.19
CA ASP A 78 -4.70 9.68 -6.74
C ASP A 78 -5.33 8.31 -6.47
N ALA A 79 -4.67 7.21 -6.85
CA ALA A 79 -5.14 5.84 -6.61
C ALA A 79 -5.44 5.53 -5.13
N THR A 80 -4.68 6.16 -4.23
CA THR A 80 -4.88 6.02 -2.79
C THR A 80 -6.10 6.81 -2.31
N GLU A 81 -6.40 7.97 -2.92
CA GLU A 81 -7.63 8.72 -2.65
C GLU A 81 -8.87 7.92 -3.04
N GLU A 82 -8.93 7.34 -4.25
CA GLU A 82 -10.10 6.55 -4.66
C GLU A 82 -10.26 5.29 -3.81
N PHE A 83 -9.16 4.62 -3.47
CA PHE A 83 -9.18 3.49 -2.56
C PHE A 83 -9.73 3.89 -1.18
N LEU A 84 -9.25 5.01 -0.62
CA LEU A 84 -9.71 5.50 0.67
C LEU A 84 -11.21 5.85 0.63
N TRP A 85 -11.67 6.54 -0.42
CA TRP A 85 -13.09 6.83 -0.61
C TRP A 85 -13.94 5.56 -0.67
N LEU A 86 -13.51 4.54 -1.40
CA LEU A 86 -14.20 3.24 -1.45
C LEU A 86 -14.25 2.57 -0.08
N VAL A 87 -13.16 2.57 0.68
CA VAL A 87 -13.13 1.98 2.03
C VAL A 87 -14.05 2.75 2.98
N ILE A 88 -14.08 4.09 2.92
CA ILE A 88 -14.94 4.92 3.78
C ILE A 88 -16.43 4.66 3.48
N THR A 89 -16.77 4.52 2.20
CA THR A 89 -18.16 4.29 1.76
C THR A 89 -18.61 2.84 1.89
N HIS A 90 -17.72 1.91 2.25
CA HIS A 90 -18.00 0.48 2.43
C HIS A 90 -17.54 -0.02 3.81
N PRO A 91 -18.28 0.27 4.89
CA PRO A 91 -17.89 -0.06 6.27
C PRO A 91 -17.55 -1.53 6.49
N GLN A 92 -18.24 -2.44 5.80
CA GLN A 92 -17.98 -3.88 5.84
C GLN A 92 -16.59 -4.26 5.28
N VAL A 93 -16.13 -3.56 4.24
CA VAL A 93 -14.78 -3.77 3.67
C VAL A 93 -13.75 -3.20 4.64
N LYS A 94 -13.99 -1.98 5.17
CA LYS A 94 -13.14 -1.38 6.21
C LYS A 94 -12.97 -2.32 7.40
N ALA A 95 -14.06 -2.87 7.94
CA ALA A 95 -14.03 -3.75 9.10
C ALA A 95 -13.21 -5.03 8.84
N LYS A 96 -13.34 -5.65 7.66
CA LYS A 96 -12.56 -6.83 7.29
C LYS A 96 -11.07 -6.53 7.13
N ILE A 97 -10.71 -5.38 6.55
CA ILE A 97 -9.31 -4.93 6.49
C ILE A 97 -8.78 -4.70 7.91
N GLN A 98 -9.54 -4.04 8.78
CA GLN A 98 -9.12 -3.79 10.16
C GLN A 98 -8.91 -5.10 10.93
N GLN A 99 -9.83 -6.05 10.79
CA GLN A 99 -9.72 -7.37 11.39
C GLN A 99 -8.48 -8.12 10.90
N GLU A 100 -8.19 -8.08 9.60
CA GLU A 100 -6.96 -8.66 9.03
C GLU A 100 -5.71 -8.01 9.64
N LEU A 101 -5.64 -6.68 9.66
CA LEU A 101 -4.49 -5.95 10.20
C LEU A 101 -4.28 -6.22 11.69
N GLU A 102 -5.36 -6.39 12.46
CA GLU A 102 -5.30 -6.71 13.89
C GLU A 102 -4.67 -8.08 14.17
N THR A 103 -4.73 -9.03 13.23
CA THR A 103 -4.08 -10.35 13.40
C THR A 103 -2.56 -10.29 13.41
N TYR A 104 -1.96 -9.24 12.84
CA TYR A 104 -0.51 -9.07 12.79
C TYR A 104 0.04 -8.37 14.04
N ILE A 105 -0.84 -7.90 14.93
CA ILE A 105 -0.46 -7.02 16.04
C ILE A 105 -0.38 -7.82 17.34
N PRO A 106 0.76 -7.81 18.03
CA PRO A 106 0.88 -8.36 19.37
C PRO A 106 -0.14 -7.70 20.33
N GLN A 107 -0.76 -8.50 21.22
CA GLN A 107 -1.81 -8.00 22.12
C GLN A 107 -1.38 -6.83 23.01
N ASN A 108 -0.10 -6.77 23.39
CA ASN A 108 0.51 -5.69 24.19
C ASN A 108 0.72 -4.37 23.41
N GLU A 109 0.53 -4.39 22.09
CA GLU A 109 0.60 -3.23 21.19
C GLU A 109 -0.75 -2.85 20.60
N ALA A 110 -1.81 -3.58 20.98
CA ALA A 110 -3.17 -3.27 20.55
C ALA A 110 -3.55 -1.82 20.88
N LYS A 111 -4.17 -1.13 19.92
CA LYS A 111 -4.66 0.26 20.02
C LYS A 111 -3.58 1.35 20.14
N LYS A 112 -2.29 1.03 20.04
CA LYS A 112 -1.22 2.02 19.84
C LYS A 112 -1.08 2.37 18.37
N ARG A 113 -0.60 3.59 18.07
CA ARG A 113 -0.23 3.94 16.69
C ARG A 113 0.83 2.97 16.15
N ARG A 114 0.64 2.51 14.91
CA ARG A 114 1.52 1.54 14.26
C ARG A 114 1.83 1.91 12.82
N VAL A 115 3.06 1.63 12.42
CA VAL A 115 3.48 1.51 11.01
C VAL A 115 3.74 0.04 10.75
N PHE A 116 3.24 -0.47 9.62
CA PHE A 116 3.40 -1.86 9.23
C PHE A 116 4.58 -2.00 8.26
N SER A 117 5.37 -3.05 8.40
CA SER A 117 6.45 -3.36 7.47
C SER A 117 5.93 -4.04 6.20
N SER A 118 6.72 -4.01 5.12
CA SER A 118 6.36 -4.72 3.88
C SER A 118 6.23 -6.23 4.09
N GLU A 119 6.99 -6.81 5.03
CA GLU A 119 6.96 -8.22 5.38
C GLU A 119 5.66 -8.58 6.11
N GLU A 120 5.23 -7.76 7.07
CA GLU A 120 3.94 -7.97 7.77
C GLU A 120 2.76 -7.91 6.78
N LEU A 121 2.84 -7.01 5.80
CA LEU A 121 1.79 -6.80 4.81
C LEU A 121 1.89 -7.74 3.60
N SER A 122 2.91 -8.60 3.49
CA SER A 122 3.01 -9.55 2.38
C SER A 122 1.80 -10.48 2.34
N GLU A 123 1.35 -10.90 3.52
CA GLU A 123 0.23 -11.83 3.75
C GLU A 123 -1.15 -11.15 3.86
N ALA A 124 -1.20 -9.81 3.82
CA ALA A 124 -2.44 -9.03 3.88
C ALA A 124 -3.26 -9.22 2.60
N THR A 125 -4.07 -10.27 2.61
CA THR A 125 -4.79 -10.84 1.47
C THR A 125 -6.05 -10.04 1.17
N TYR A 126 -6.86 -9.75 2.18
CA TYR A 126 -8.06 -8.94 2.03
C TYR A 126 -7.73 -7.50 1.64
N LEU A 127 -6.67 -6.92 2.21
CA LEU A 127 -6.17 -5.61 1.79
C LEU A 127 -5.70 -5.62 0.33
N HIS A 128 -4.95 -6.65 -0.10
CA HIS A 128 -4.55 -6.80 -1.50
C HIS A 128 -5.74 -6.92 -2.44
N ALA A 129 -6.75 -7.69 -2.04
CA ALA A 129 -8.00 -7.87 -2.77
C ALA A 129 -8.77 -6.55 -2.90
N ALA A 130 -8.85 -5.76 -1.84
CA ALA A 130 -9.53 -4.45 -1.85
C ALA A 130 -8.81 -3.44 -2.74
N ILE A 131 -7.47 -3.39 -2.69
CA ILE A 131 -6.66 -2.55 -3.58
C ILE A 131 -6.85 -2.97 -5.04
N SER A 132 -6.83 -4.28 -5.32
CA SER A 132 -7.03 -4.82 -6.68
C SER A 132 -8.41 -4.47 -7.23
N GLU A 133 -9.45 -4.56 -6.40
CA GLU A 133 -10.81 -4.18 -6.79
C GLU A 133 -10.95 -2.67 -7.01
N SER A 134 -10.30 -1.86 -6.18
CA SER A 134 -10.24 -0.40 -6.39
C SER A 134 -9.58 -0.08 -7.73
N LEU A 135 -8.41 -0.65 -8.02
CA LEU A 135 -7.68 -0.44 -9.27
C LEU A 135 -8.41 -0.98 -10.52
N ARG A 136 -9.34 -1.93 -10.35
CA ARG A 136 -10.21 -2.41 -11.44
C ARG A 136 -11.29 -1.37 -11.76
N LEU A 137 -11.91 -0.80 -10.74
CA LEU A 137 -12.97 0.20 -10.91
C LEU A 137 -12.37 1.58 -11.24
N TYR A 138 -11.27 1.96 -10.64
CA TYR A 138 -10.67 3.28 -10.78
C TYR A 138 -9.18 3.11 -11.12
N PRO A 139 -8.87 2.63 -12.34
CA PRO A 139 -7.48 2.58 -12.80
C PRO A 139 -6.93 4.02 -12.94
N PRO A 140 -5.74 4.33 -12.42
CA PRO A 140 -5.16 5.67 -12.50
C PRO A 140 -5.00 6.16 -13.94
N VAL A 141 -4.73 5.24 -14.87
CA VAL A 141 -4.73 5.53 -16.30
C VAL A 141 -5.96 4.85 -16.93
N PRO A 142 -7.04 5.59 -17.22
CA PRO A 142 -8.30 4.98 -17.70
C PRO A 142 -8.26 4.55 -19.17
N PHE A 143 -7.35 5.12 -19.98
CA PHE A 143 -7.20 4.81 -21.41
C PHE A 143 -5.76 4.49 -21.77
N GLN A 144 -5.57 3.48 -22.62
CA GLN A 144 -4.29 3.12 -23.20
C GLN A 144 -4.41 3.06 -24.72
N HIS A 145 -3.31 3.32 -25.41
CA HIS A 145 -3.27 3.18 -26.86
C HIS A 145 -1.96 2.55 -27.32
N LYS A 146 -2.01 1.91 -28.49
CA LYS A 146 -0.87 1.37 -29.22
C LYS A 146 -0.94 1.87 -30.65
N GLU A 147 0.22 2.18 -31.22
CA GLU A 147 0.33 2.52 -32.64
C GLU A 147 0.88 1.32 -33.40
N ALA A 148 0.25 0.98 -34.53
CA ALA A 148 0.71 -0.10 -35.37
C ALA A 148 1.97 0.32 -36.15
N ILE A 149 3.03 -0.48 -36.03
CA ILE A 149 4.29 -0.28 -36.78
C ILE A 149 4.19 -0.90 -38.19
N LYS A 150 3.50 -2.03 -38.28
CA LYS A 150 3.26 -2.77 -39.53
C LYS A 150 1.77 -3.11 -39.65
N GLN A 151 1.35 -3.48 -40.85
CA GLN A 151 0.00 -3.94 -41.07
C GLN A 151 -0.27 -5.24 -40.30
N ASP A 152 -1.46 -5.36 -39.72
CA ASP A 152 -1.92 -6.54 -38.97
C ASP A 152 -3.45 -6.67 -39.02
N ILE A 153 -3.98 -7.78 -38.50
CA ILE A 153 -5.41 -8.05 -38.39
C ILE A 153 -5.75 -8.35 -36.93
N LEU A 154 -6.65 -7.56 -36.33
CA LEU A 154 -7.11 -7.78 -34.96
C LEU A 154 -7.96 -9.05 -34.87
N PRO A 155 -8.12 -9.66 -33.67
CA PRO A 155 -8.99 -10.82 -33.48
C PRO A 155 -10.45 -10.61 -33.91
N SER A 156 -10.90 -9.35 -34.05
CA SER A 156 -12.21 -8.98 -34.58
C SER A 156 -12.29 -9.00 -36.12
N GLY A 157 -11.20 -9.31 -36.82
CA GLY A 157 -11.08 -9.24 -38.29
C GLY A 157 -10.75 -7.86 -38.85
N HIS A 158 -10.64 -6.82 -38.00
CA HIS A 158 -10.32 -5.47 -38.47
C HIS A 158 -8.84 -5.35 -38.86
N HIS A 159 -8.60 -4.78 -40.04
CA HIS A 159 -7.25 -4.45 -40.50
C HIS A 159 -6.72 -3.19 -39.78
N VAL A 160 -5.47 -3.26 -39.34
CA VAL A 160 -4.74 -2.10 -38.82
C VAL A 160 -3.56 -1.81 -39.73
N HIS A 161 -3.36 -0.55 -40.08
CA HIS A 161 -2.29 -0.09 -40.96
C HIS A 161 -1.22 0.66 -40.17
N PRO A 162 0.02 0.79 -40.68
CA PRO A 162 1.05 1.59 -40.04
C PRO A 162 0.55 2.99 -39.66
N LYS A 163 0.94 3.47 -38.47
CA LYS A 163 0.51 4.75 -37.85
C LYS A 163 -0.94 4.79 -37.35
N LEU A 164 -1.74 3.73 -37.53
CA LEU A 164 -3.06 3.62 -36.93
C LEU A 164 -2.93 3.40 -35.42
N ARG A 165 -3.67 4.17 -34.63
CA ARG A 165 -3.71 4.03 -33.16
C ARG A 165 -4.92 3.21 -32.72
N VAL A 166 -4.67 2.12 -32.02
CA VAL A 166 -5.67 1.30 -31.35
C VAL A 166 -5.76 1.77 -29.91
N MET A 167 -6.91 2.31 -29.51
CA MET A 167 -7.17 2.76 -28.15
C MET A 167 -8.13 1.78 -27.44
N PHE A 168 -7.88 1.52 -26.17
CA PHE A 168 -8.73 0.68 -25.33
C PHE A 168 -8.89 1.32 -23.96
N SER A 169 -10.11 1.20 -23.40
CA SER A 169 -10.46 1.76 -22.10
C SER A 169 -10.30 0.71 -21.01
N LEU A 170 -9.33 0.94 -20.13
CA LEU A 170 -9.12 0.15 -18.91
C LEU A 170 -10.31 0.32 -17.97
N TYR A 171 -10.80 1.56 -17.84
CA TYR A 171 -11.95 1.90 -17.00
C TYR A 171 -13.24 1.18 -17.43
N ALA A 172 -13.52 1.14 -18.73
CA ALA A 172 -14.69 0.43 -19.26
C ALA A 172 -14.53 -1.08 -19.14
N THR A 173 -13.35 -1.63 -19.45
CA THR A 173 -13.06 -3.07 -19.35
C THR A 173 -13.29 -3.58 -17.93
N GLY A 174 -12.93 -2.79 -16.91
CA GLY A 174 -13.24 -3.08 -15.51
C GLY A 174 -14.74 -3.29 -15.26
N ARG A 175 -15.63 -2.63 -15.99
CA ARG A 175 -17.09 -2.63 -15.79
C ARG A 175 -17.88 -3.46 -16.82
N MET A 176 -17.20 -4.25 -17.66
CA MET A 176 -17.88 -5.07 -18.66
C MET A 176 -18.49 -6.33 -18.03
N VAL A 177 -19.80 -6.51 -18.20
CA VAL A 177 -20.54 -7.70 -17.71
C VAL A 177 -19.96 -8.99 -18.27
N ASN A 178 -19.60 -9.02 -19.56
CA ASN A 178 -19.02 -10.21 -20.21
C ASN A 178 -17.63 -10.57 -19.66
N VAL A 179 -16.94 -9.64 -19.00
CA VAL A 179 -15.62 -9.88 -18.43
C VAL A 179 -15.72 -10.18 -16.94
N TRP A 180 -16.50 -9.41 -16.20
CA TRP A 180 -16.50 -9.40 -14.72
C TRP A 180 -17.77 -9.96 -14.07
N GLY A 181 -18.82 -10.26 -14.84
CA GLY A 181 -20.11 -10.73 -14.34
C GLY A 181 -21.11 -9.60 -14.14
N LYS A 182 -22.33 -9.94 -13.68
CA LYS A 182 -23.42 -8.96 -13.48
C LYS A 182 -23.12 -7.94 -12.37
N ASP A 183 -22.29 -8.33 -11.41
CA ASP A 183 -21.84 -7.51 -10.27
C ASP A 183 -20.58 -6.68 -10.61
N CYS A 184 -20.29 -6.43 -11.90
CA CYS A 184 -19.07 -5.75 -12.35
C CYS A 184 -18.96 -4.29 -11.92
N ILE A 185 -20.05 -3.65 -11.50
CA ILE A 185 -20.04 -2.28 -10.98
C ILE A 185 -19.88 -2.22 -9.46
N GLU A 186 -20.02 -3.35 -8.77
CA GLU A 186 -19.91 -3.43 -7.31
C GLU A 186 -18.44 -3.40 -6.90
N PHE A 187 -18.15 -2.72 -5.78
CA PHE A 187 -16.87 -2.82 -5.09
C PHE A 187 -16.88 -4.06 -4.19
N LYS A 188 -16.34 -5.17 -4.71
CA LYS A 188 -16.37 -6.49 -4.07
C LYS A 188 -14.98 -7.13 -4.02
N PRO A 189 -14.18 -6.83 -2.98
CA PRO A 189 -12.85 -7.42 -2.78
C PRO A 189 -12.85 -8.95 -2.83
N GLU A 190 -13.92 -9.60 -2.38
CA GLU A 190 -14.08 -11.06 -2.35
C GLU A 190 -13.89 -11.71 -3.73
N ARG A 191 -14.06 -10.96 -4.83
CA ARG A 191 -13.82 -11.42 -6.20
C ARG A 191 -12.38 -11.88 -6.45
N TRP A 192 -11.44 -11.34 -5.68
CA TRP A 192 -10.01 -11.60 -5.78
C TRP A 192 -9.54 -12.71 -4.84
N ILE A 193 -10.44 -13.30 -4.07
CA ILE A 193 -10.11 -14.29 -3.04
C ILE A 193 -10.65 -15.65 -3.48
N SER A 194 -9.79 -16.65 -3.48
CA SER A 194 -10.12 -18.04 -3.76
C SER A 194 -10.82 -18.70 -2.56
N THR A 195 -11.39 -19.88 -2.77
CA THR A 195 -12.10 -20.62 -1.70
C THR A 195 -11.19 -21.05 -0.55
N ASP A 196 -9.89 -21.16 -0.80
CA ASP A 196 -8.85 -21.46 0.19
C ASP A 196 -8.34 -20.20 0.94
N GLY A 197 -8.89 -19.02 0.64
CA GLY A 197 -8.49 -17.76 1.23
C GLY A 197 -7.30 -17.07 0.53
N SER A 198 -6.70 -17.68 -0.49
CA SER A 198 -5.56 -17.10 -1.23
C SER A 198 -5.99 -16.07 -2.28
N ILE A 199 -5.06 -15.22 -2.73
CA ILE A 199 -5.32 -14.32 -3.87
C ILE A 199 -5.46 -15.12 -5.16
N LYS A 200 -6.63 -14.97 -5.79
CA LYS A 200 -6.95 -15.54 -7.09
C LYS A 200 -6.05 -14.98 -8.18
N GLN A 201 -5.50 -15.87 -9.01
CA GLN A 201 -4.78 -15.48 -10.21
C GLN A 201 -5.76 -15.02 -11.29
N VAL A 202 -5.84 -13.71 -11.48
CA VAL A 202 -6.65 -13.10 -12.56
C VAL A 202 -5.77 -12.88 -13.80
N PRO A 203 -6.20 -13.34 -14.99
CA PRO A 203 -5.43 -13.13 -16.21
C PRO A 203 -5.15 -11.64 -16.49
N PRO A 204 -3.93 -11.27 -16.91
CA PRO A 204 -3.57 -9.86 -17.15
C PRO A 204 -4.43 -9.14 -18.20
N HIS A 205 -5.00 -9.88 -19.15
CA HIS A 205 -5.91 -9.32 -20.16
C HIS A 205 -7.32 -9.02 -19.62
N LYS A 206 -7.67 -9.58 -18.45
CA LYS A 206 -8.89 -9.27 -17.71
C LYS A 206 -8.68 -8.14 -16.71
N PHE A 207 -7.53 -8.14 -16.02
CA PHE A 207 -7.09 -7.06 -15.13
C PHE A 207 -5.93 -6.27 -15.75
N THR A 208 -6.29 -5.32 -16.60
CA THR A 208 -5.36 -4.62 -17.49
C THR A 208 -4.73 -3.36 -16.89
N THR A 209 -4.99 -3.02 -15.62
CA THR A 209 -4.48 -1.81 -14.96
C THR A 209 -2.95 -1.73 -14.97
N PHE A 210 -2.27 -2.87 -14.92
CA PHE A 210 -0.80 -2.96 -15.02
C PHE A 210 -0.29 -3.37 -16.41
N SER A 211 -1.12 -3.24 -17.45
CA SER A 211 -0.84 -3.75 -18.80
C SER A 211 -0.52 -5.25 -18.84
N ALA A 212 -0.22 -5.78 -20.03
CA ALA A 212 0.13 -7.19 -20.24
C ALA A 212 1.25 -7.32 -21.28
N GLY A 213 1.88 -8.50 -21.32
CA GLY A 213 2.93 -8.83 -22.31
C GLY A 213 4.25 -8.11 -22.06
N PRO A 214 5.08 -7.89 -23.10
CA PRO A 214 6.42 -7.30 -22.98
C PRO A 214 6.47 -5.87 -22.41
N ARG A 215 5.32 -5.19 -22.34
CA ARG A 215 5.16 -3.85 -21.78
C ARG A 215 4.30 -3.85 -20.51
N ALA A 216 4.21 -5.00 -19.83
CA ALA A 216 3.63 -5.07 -18.49
C ALA A 216 4.39 -4.13 -17.53
N CYS A 217 3.67 -3.54 -16.59
CA CYS A 217 4.21 -2.56 -15.66
C CYS A 217 5.23 -3.21 -14.73
N LEU A 218 6.50 -2.79 -14.85
CA LEU A 218 7.58 -3.21 -13.96
C LEU A 218 7.34 -2.76 -12.52
N GLY A 219 6.62 -1.65 -12.33
CA GLY A 219 6.27 -1.09 -11.02
C GLY A 219 5.13 -1.79 -10.30
N LYS A 220 4.51 -2.84 -10.87
CA LYS A 220 3.34 -3.49 -10.25
C LYS A 220 3.58 -3.91 -8.81
N ARG A 221 4.71 -4.57 -8.52
CA ARG A 221 5.02 -5.04 -7.16
C ARG A 221 5.22 -3.87 -6.19
N VAL A 222 5.98 -2.86 -6.61
CA VAL A 222 6.25 -1.66 -5.81
C VAL A 222 4.96 -0.90 -5.50
N ALA A 223 4.08 -0.74 -6.50
CA ALA A 223 2.79 -0.08 -6.32
C ALA A 223 1.92 -0.80 -5.27
N PHE A 224 1.82 -2.14 -5.33
CA PHE A 224 1.09 -2.89 -4.31
C PHE A 224 1.71 -2.77 -2.92
N THR A 225 3.04 -2.82 -2.79
CA THR A 225 3.72 -2.63 -1.50
C THR A 225 3.40 -1.26 -0.92
N GLN A 226 3.62 -0.18 -1.68
CA GLN A 226 3.40 1.19 -1.20
C GLN A 226 1.93 1.46 -0.88
N MET A 227 1.00 1.02 -1.73
CA MET A 227 -0.43 1.17 -1.47
C MET A 227 -0.85 0.40 -0.21
N LYS A 228 -0.33 -0.80 0.01
CA LYS A 228 -0.60 -1.58 1.23
C LYS A 228 -0.09 -0.85 2.48
N GLU A 229 1.16 -0.37 2.47
CA GLU A 229 1.77 0.34 3.60
C GLU A 229 0.95 1.58 3.98
N VAL A 230 0.66 2.43 2.99
CA VAL A 230 -0.12 3.66 3.21
C VAL A 230 -1.54 3.33 3.66
N ALA A 231 -2.22 2.40 2.99
CA ALA A 231 -3.56 1.99 3.35
C ALA A 231 -3.64 1.41 4.77
N ALA A 232 -2.70 0.54 5.14
CA ALA A 232 -2.68 -0.09 6.45
C ALA A 232 -2.51 0.95 7.55
N VAL A 233 -1.56 1.88 7.38
CA VAL A 233 -1.35 2.99 8.33
C VAL A 233 -2.60 3.86 8.46
N LEU A 234 -3.23 4.24 7.34
CA LEU A 234 -4.42 5.09 7.36
C LEU A 234 -5.60 4.39 8.05
N ILE A 235 -5.93 3.17 7.61
CA ILE A 235 -7.11 2.42 8.07
C ILE A 235 -6.98 1.96 9.52
N TYR A 236 -5.77 1.62 9.96
CA TYR A 236 -5.53 1.16 11.32
C TYR A 236 -5.53 2.31 12.33
N ASN A 237 -4.80 3.40 12.05
CA ASN A 237 -4.56 4.47 13.03
C ASN A 237 -5.68 5.51 13.08
N TYR A 238 -6.46 5.67 12.01
CA TYR A 238 -7.41 6.76 11.86
C TYR A 238 -8.82 6.29 11.53
N ASN A 239 -9.79 7.10 11.93
CA ASN A 239 -11.16 7.05 11.46
C ASN A 239 -11.41 8.22 10.53
N PHE A 240 -11.93 7.90 9.35
CA PHE A 240 -12.31 8.87 8.35
C PHE A 240 -13.83 8.92 8.24
N GLN A 241 -14.39 10.13 8.20
CA GLN A 241 -15.79 10.39 7.93
C GLN A 241 -15.88 11.38 6.78
N LEU A 242 -16.72 11.11 5.77
CA LEU A 242 -16.95 12.08 4.70
C LEU A 242 -17.58 13.34 5.28
N VAL A 243 -17.11 14.51 4.81
CA VAL A 243 -17.72 15.79 5.17
C VAL A 243 -19.13 15.86 4.59
N GLU A 244 -20.11 16.25 5.40
CA GLU A 244 -21.50 16.39 4.98
C GLU A 244 -21.62 17.36 3.80
N GLY A 245 -22.36 16.98 2.77
CA GLY A 245 -22.51 17.77 1.54
C GLY A 245 -21.34 17.70 0.56
N HIS A 246 -20.23 17.02 0.89
CA HIS A 246 -19.13 16.82 -0.06
C HIS A 246 -19.45 15.73 -1.08
N VAL A 247 -19.42 16.08 -2.37
CA VAL A 247 -19.66 15.13 -3.46
C VAL A 247 -18.33 14.63 -4.01
N ALA A 248 -17.93 13.45 -3.56
CA ALA A 248 -16.76 12.72 -4.04
C ALA A 248 -17.08 12.09 -5.41
N THR A 249 -16.65 12.71 -6.51
CA THR A 249 -16.87 12.21 -7.88
C THR A 249 -15.56 12.00 -8.62
N PRO A 250 -15.28 10.76 -9.09
CA PRO A 250 -14.15 10.49 -9.97
C PRO A 250 -14.31 11.19 -11.32
N ASN A 251 -13.26 11.88 -11.77
CA ASN A 251 -13.18 12.52 -13.08
C ASN A 251 -12.31 11.69 -14.03
N LEU A 252 -12.87 11.34 -15.19
CA LEU A 252 -12.17 10.61 -16.24
C LEU A 252 -11.41 11.59 -17.15
N SER A 253 -10.15 11.84 -16.83
CA SER A 253 -9.21 12.58 -17.68
C SER A 253 -8.10 11.66 -18.19
N MET A 254 -6.97 12.23 -18.62
CA MET A 254 -5.75 11.47 -18.94
C MET A 254 -5.29 10.60 -17.76
N ILE A 255 -5.45 11.14 -16.55
CA ILE A 255 -5.34 10.44 -15.26
C ILE A 255 -6.72 10.50 -14.62
N LEU A 256 -7.12 9.43 -13.92
CA LEU A 256 -8.32 9.39 -13.10
C LEU A 256 -8.00 10.02 -11.74
N TYR A 257 -8.80 10.99 -11.32
CA TYR A 257 -8.65 11.69 -10.04
C TYR A 257 -10.00 12.15 -9.51
N MET A 258 -10.07 12.57 -8.24
CA MET A 258 -11.29 13.12 -7.63
C MET A 258 -11.53 14.58 -8.03
N GLN A 259 -12.64 14.87 -8.74
CA GLN A 259 -12.92 16.19 -9.32
C GLN A 259 -12.87 17.35 -8.31
N HIS A 260 -13.30 17.09 -7.08
CA HIS A 260 -13.39 18.06 -5.99
C HIS A 260 -12.51 17.66 -4.79
N GLY A 261 -11.53 16.77 -5.01
CA GLY A 261 -10.76 16.12 -3.96
C GLY A 261 -11.62 15.22 -3.04
N LEU A 262 -11.01 14.69 -2.00
CA LEU A 262 -11.68 13.87 -0.97
C LEU A 262 -11.66 14.59 0.38
N LYS A 263 -12.73 15.31 0.71
CA LYS A 263 -12.85 16.00 2.00
C LYS A 263 -13.36 15.05 3.08
N VAL A 264 -12.52 14.83 4.09
CA VAL A 264 -12.79 13.92 5.20
C VAL A 264 -12.46 14.55 6.54
N ARG A 265 -13.26 14.25 7.56
CA ARG A 265 -12.92 14.47 8.96
C ARG A 265 -12.10 13.29 9.44
N VAL A 266 -10.94 13.58 10.03
CA VAL A 266 -10.02 12.57 10.55
C VAL A 266 -10.04 12.61 12.07
N THR A 267 -10.22 11.45 12.70
CA THR A 267 -10.06 11.28 14.15
C THR A 267 -9.11 10.13 14.43
N ASN A 268 -8.35 10.24 15.53
CA ASN A 268 -7.47 9.14 15.97
C ASN A 268 -8.33 7.94 16.37
N ARG A 269 -7.96 6.75 15.88
CA ARG A 269 -8.49 5.46 16.35
C ARG A 269 -7.60 4.87 17.44
N CYS A 270 -6.30 5.09 17.31
CA CYS A 270 -5.28 4.67 18.27
C CYS A 270 -4.84 5.86 19.12
N SER A 271 -4.61 5.59 20.41
CA SER A 271 -4.03 6.52 21.37
C SER A 271 -2.51 6.60 21.26
#